data_AF-A0A963B411-F1
#
_entry.id   AF-A0A963B411-F1
#
_cell.length_a   1.000
_cell.length_b   1.000
_cell.length_c   1.000
_cell.angle_alpha   90.00
_cell.angle_beta   90.00
_cell.angle_gamma   90.00
#
_symmetry.space_group_name_H-M   'P 1'
#
loop_
_entity.id
_entity.type
_entity.pdbx_description
1 polymer ?
#
loop_
_entity_poly.entity_id
_entity_poly.type
_entity_poly.pdbx_seq_one_letter_code
_entity_poly.pdbx_strand_id
1 'polypeptide(L)'
;MAAAIPANVDAEGEHARRAGAELQVLLGDAGKLQDQNLSDRHVRGLRDRILGSLSSLPLLLRLADQERGASAATPDVGRVRLLLAENRFAELAAEFSNLSSAYPFRGTGILSVQVPPERIKNALRLHKTFCSACHDFPFTDTERPAFRLYDQAKLQSAREFAARMVTGIRGDVSTGLDNPFTDEEIAALLALYRTAESTAEAELR
;
A
#
# COMPACT_ATOMS: atom_id res chain seq x y z
N MET A 1 40.45 24.81 2.36
CA MET A 1 39.83 23.47 2.45
C MET A 1 38.32 23.67 2.50
N ALA A 2 37.64 23.48 1.37
CA ALA A 2 36.18 23.48 1.33
C ALA A 2 35.72 22.10 1.84
N ALA A 3 34.92 22.08 2.90
CA ALA A 3 34.30 20.87 3.39
C ALA A 3 33.30 20.38 2.35
N ALA A 4 33.50 19.17 1.84
CA ALA A 4 32.53 18.48 1.00
C ALA A 4 31.28 18.22 1.84
N ILE A 5 30.14 18.75 1.39
CA ILE A 5 28.82 18.40 1.90
C ILE A 5 28.61 16.92 1.55
N PRO A 6 28.39 16.02 2.52
CA PRO A 6 28.11 14.62 2.22
C PRO A 6 26.83 14.52 1.39
N ALA A 7 26.91 13.77 0.30
CA ALA A 7 25.78 13.48 -0.58
C ALA A 7 24.61 12.86 0.20
N ASN A 8 23.42 13.44 -0.03
CA ASN A 8 22.09 13.05 0.39
C ASN A 8 21.92 11.79 1.27
N VAL A 9 21.39 12.02 2.47
CA VAL A 9 20.51 11.08 3.16
C VAL A 9 19.43 10.62 2.17
N ASP A 10 19.25 9.30 2.01
CA ASP A 10 18.37 8.62 1.06
C ASP A 10 16.92 9.17 1.01
N ALA A 11 16.69 10.24 0.27
CA ALA A 11 15.39 10.58 -0.25
C ALA A 11 15.11 9.61 -1.40
N GLU A 12 14.38 8.54 -1.13
CA GLU A 12 13.83 7.70 -2.19
C GLU A 12 13.03 8.60 -3.15
N GLY A 13 13.35 8.52 -4.45
CA GLY A 13 12.59 9.25 -5.47
C GLY A 13 11.11 8.89 -5.40
N GLU A 14 10.24 9.83 -5.75
CA GLU A 14 8.79 9.65 -5.59
C GLU A 14 8.29 8.48 -6.44
N HIS A 15 8.83 8.28 -7.65
CA HIS A 15 8.46 7.14 -8.48
C HIS A 15 8.97 5.82 -7.91
N ALA A 16 10.19 5.78 -7.37
CA ALA A 16 10.72 4.61 -6.69
C ALA A 16 9.86 4.22 -5.47
N ARG A 17 9.45 5.21 -4.67
CA ARG A 17 8.58 5.00 -3.51
C ARG A 17 7.20 4.45 -3.93
N ARG A 18 6.56 5.08 -4.92
CA ARG A 18 5.27 4.61 -5.46
C ARG A 18 5.38 3.23 -6.10
N ALA A 19 6.43 2.96 -6.87
CA ALA A 19 6.69 1.66 -7.48
C ALA A 19 6.78 0.55 -6.44
N GLY A 20 7.59 0.76 -5.40
CA GLY A 20 7.75 -0.22 -4.34
C GLY A 20 6.46 -0.44 -3.58
N ALA A 21 5.72 0.63 -3.24
CA ALA A 21 4.44 0.52 -2.56
C ALA A 21 3.42 -0.25 -3.40
N GLU A 22 3.29 0.06 -4.70
CA GLU A 22 2.37 -0.62 -5.59
C GLU A 22 2.69 -2.12 -5.71
N LEU A 23 3.97 -2.49 -5.88
CA LEU A 23 4.38 -3.88 -5.93
C LEU A 23 4.13 -4.61 -4.61
N GLN A 24 4.33 -3.94 -3.47
CA GLN A 24 4.02 -4.51 -2.16
C GLN A 24 2.52 -4.77 -1.97
N VAL A 25 1.66 -3.89 -2.51
CA VAL A 25 0.20 -4.09 -2.54
C VAL A 25 -0.16 -5.29 -3.42
N LEU A 26 0.40 -5.36 -4.63
CA LEU A 26 0.16 -6.45 -5.59
C LEU A 26 0.62 -7.81 -5.07
N LEU A 27 1.76 -7.86 -4.38
CA LEU A 27 2.23 -9.05 -3.69
C LEU A 27 1.23 -9.52 -2.62
N GLY A 28 0.72 -8.60 -1.79
CA GLY A 28 -0.30 -8.93 -0.79
C GLY A 28 -1.61 -9.43 -1.42
N ASP A 29 -2.00 -8.87 -2.57
CA ASP A 29 -3.19 -9.27 -3.31
C ASP A 29 -3.06 -10.65 -3.95
N ALA A 30 -1.92 -10.93 -4.57
CA ALA A 30 -1.60 -12.25 -5.10
C ALA A 30 -1.47 -13.30 -3.99
N GLY A 31 -1.01 -12.90 -2.80
CA GLY A 31 -1.05 -13.72 -1.59
C GLY A 31 -2.50 -14.06 -1.19
N LYS A 32 -3.38 -13.06 -1.12
CA LYS A 32 -4.81 -13.26 -0.80
C LYS A 32 -5.50 -14.18 -1.81
N LEU A 33 -5.20 -14.06 -3.11
CA LEU A 33 -5.79 -14.92 -4.14
C LEU A 33 -5.49 -16.42 -3.97
N GLN A 34 -4.54 -16.80 -3.11
CA GLN A 34 -4.25 -18.20 -2.78
C GLN A 34 -5.16 -18.76 -1.68
N ASP A 35 -5.92 -17.90 -0.96
CA ASP A 35 -6.87 -18.32 0.05
C ASP A 35 -8.10 -18.96 -0.60
N GLN A 36 -8.33 -20.23 -0.29
CA GLN A 36 -9.43 -21.03 -0.82
C GLN A 36 -10.80 -20.63 -0.26
N ASN A 37 -10.83 -19.80 0.79
CA ASN A 37 -12.07 -19.34 1.44
C ASN A 37 -12.60 -18.02 0.85
N LEU A 38 -11.93 -17.45 -0.16
CA LEU A 38 -12.43 -16.25 -0.83
C LEU A 38 -13.68 -16.54 -1.63
N SER A 39 -14.68 -15.66 -1.52
CA SER A 39 -15.83 -15.69 -2.42
C SER A 39 -15.40 -15.39 -3.86
N ASP A 40 -16.10 -15.93 -4.85
CA ASP A 40 -15.88 -15.62 -6.27
C ASP A 40 -15.91 -14.11 -6.54
N ARG A 41 -16.73 -13.37 -5.77
CA ARG A 41 -16.85 -11.93 -5.87
C ARG A 41 -15.56 -11.23 -5.44
N HIS A 42 -14.97 -11.65 -4.32
CA HIS A 42 -13.69 -11.09 -3.85
C HIS A 42 -12.52 -11.51 -4.76
N VAL A 43 -12.56 -12.72 -5.30
CA VAL A 43 -11.59 -13.17 -6.32
C VAL A 43 -11.63 -12.24 -7.54
N ARG A 44 -12.82 -11.94 -8.07
CA ARG A 44 -12.97 -10.97 -9.18
C ARG A 44 -12.42 -9.59 -8.81
N GLY A 45 -12.74 -9.07 -7.63
CA GLY A 45 -12.27 -7.76 -7.18
C GLY A 45 -10.76 -7.65 -7.06
N LEU A 46 -10.11 -8.70 -6.55
CA LEU A 46 -8.65 -8.79 -6.48
C LEU A 46 -8.03 -8.85 -7.88
N ARG A 47 -8.57 -9.66 -8.78
CA ARG A 47 -8.10 -9.77 -10.16
C ARG A 47 -8.21 -8.44 -10.89
N ASP A 48 -9.34 -7.76 -10.79
CA ASP A 48 -9.57 -6.51 -11.49
C ASP A 48 -8.71 -5.37 -10.92
N ARG A 49 -8.40 -5.39 -9.62
CA ARG A 49 -7.41 -4.47 -9.04
C ARG A 49 -6.02 -4.72 -9.61
N ILE A 50 -5.57 -5.98 -9.61
CA ILE A 50 -4.26 -6.34 -10.19
C ILE A 50 -4.20 -5.92 -11.67
N LEU A 51 -5.24 -6.22 -12.46
CA LEU A 51 -5.31 -5.80 -13.87
C LEU A 51 -5.24 -4.27 -14.03
N GLY A 52 -5.95 -3.53 -13.19
CA GLY A 52 -5.89 -2.07 -13.18
C GLY A 52 -4.47 -1.55 -12.95
N SER A 53 -3.79 -2.05 -11.93
CA SER A 53 -2.41 -1.70 -11.60
C SER A 53 -1.43 -2.06 -12.73
N LEU A 54 -1.61 -3.21 -13.39
CA LEU A 54 -0.77 -3.65 -14.52
C LEU A 54 -0.87 -2.74 -15.75
N SER A 55 -1.80 -1.78 -15.78
CA SER A 55 -1.92 -0.80 -16.87
C SER A 55 -0.89 0.32 -16.76
N SER A 56 -0.57 0.77 -15.54
CA SER A 56 0.38 1.86 -15.28
C SER A 56 1.73 1.39 -14.77
N LEU A 57 1.81 0.17 -14.22
CA LEU A 57 3.02 -0.38 -13.59
C LEU A 57 4.28 -0.28 -14.48
N PRO A 58 4.28 -0.64 -15.78
CA PRO A 58 5.49 -0.57 -16.60
C PRO A 58 6.09 0.83 -16.70
N LEU A 59 5.23 1.85 -16.78
CA LEU A 59 5.67 3.25 -16.81
C LEU A 59 6.23 3.66 -15.45
N LEU A 60 5.56 3.28 -14.36
CA LEU A 60 6.01 3.58 -13.00
C LEU A 60 7.38 2.97 -12.70
N LEU A 61 7.62 1.72 -13.09
CA LEU A 61 8.91 1.05 -12.92
C LEU A 61 10.02 1.71 -13.75
N ARG A 62 9.71 2.11 -14.99
CA ARG A 62 10.66 2.86 -15.83
C ARG A 62 11.07 4.20 -15.20
N LEU A 63 10.10 4.94 -14.66
CA LEU A 63 10.38 6.21 -13.99
C LEU A 63 11.23 6.00 -12.72
N ALA A 64 10.94 4.96 -11.95
CA ALA A 64 11.75 4.57 -10.80
C ALA A 64 13.19 4.18 -11.17
N ASP A 65 13.42 3.55 -12.33
CA ASP A 65 14.78 3.27 -12.82
C ASP A 65 15.51 4.55 -13.22
N GLN A 66 14.83 5.46 -13.90
CA GLN A 66 15.39 6.75 -14.30
C GLN A 66 15.81 7.58 -13.08
N GLU A 67 14.98 7.65 -12.04
CA GLU A 67 15.31 8.33 -10.77
C GLU A 67 16.55 7.74 -10.10
N ARG A 68 16.76 6.43 -10.22
CA ARG A 68 17.90 5.71 -9.63
C ARG A 68 19.16 5.75 -10.51
N GLY A 69 19.09 6.40 -11.69
CA GLY A 69 20.18 6.37 -12.67
C GLY A 69 20.45 4.97 -13.24
N ALA A 70 19.50 4.04 -13.08
CA ALA A 70 19.60 2.70 -13.63
C ALA A 70 19.17 2.71 -15.11
N SER A 71 19.77 1.83 -15.91
CA SER A 71 19.25 1.58 -17.26
C SER A 71 17.84 1.00 -17.12
N ALA A 72 16.85 1.64 -17.74
CA ALA A 72 15.46 1.22 -17.66
C ALA A 72 15.25 -0.15 -18.34
N ALA A 73 15.42 -1.22 -17.58
CA ALA A 73 14.93 -2.53 -17.99
C ALA A 73 13.42 -2.53 -17.72
N THR A 74 12.61 -2.22 -18.74
CA THR A 74 11.16 -2.25 -18.59
C THR A 74 10.75 -3.68 -18.21
N PRO A 75 10.20 -3.92 -17.00
CA PRO A 75 9.86 -5.27 -16.60
C PRO A 75 8.75 -5.79 -17.50
N ASP A 76 8.94 -7.00 -18.03
CA ASP A 76 7.92 -7.64 -18.87
C ASP A 76 6.73 -8.09 -18.00
N VAL A 77 5.74 -7.22 -17.90
CA VAL A 77 4.47 -7.53 -17.21
C VAL A 77 3.60 -8.52 -17.99
N GLY A 78 4.02 -8.97 -19.18
CA GLY A 78 3.33 -9.98 -19.97
C GLY A 78 3.23 -11.32 -19.24
N ARG A 79 4.30 -11.73 -18.55
CA ARG A 79 4.28 -12.92 -17.69
C ARG A 79 3.26 -12.79 -16.57
N VAL A 80 3.20 -11.64 -15.90
CA VAL A 80 2.25 -11.38 -14.80
C VAL A 80 0.80 -11.49 -15.29
N ARG A 81 0.50 -10.92 -16.47
CA ARG A 81 -0.83 -11.02 -17.09
C ARG A 81 -1.19 -12.47 -17.42
N LEU A 82 -0.26 -13.25 -17.96
CA LEU A 82 -0.46 -14.66 -18.27
C LEU A 82 -0.77 -15.47 -17.00
N LEU A 83 0.06 -15.32 -15.95
CA LEU A 83 -0.14 -16.01 -14.67
C LEU A 83 -1.49 -15.69 -14.03
N LEU A 84 -1.93 -14.44 -14.12
CA LEU A 84 -3.24 -14.02 -13.65
C LEU A 84 -4.37 -14.65 -14.48
N ALA A 85 -4.25 -14.67 -15.80
CA ALA A 85 -5.24 -15.28 -16.69
C ALA A 85 -5.38 -16.80 -16.45
N GLU A 86 -4.28 -17.49 -16.18
CA GLU A 86 -4.21 -18.93 -15.93
C GLU A 86 -4.51 -19.34 -14.47
N ASN A 87 -4.87 -18.38 -13.59
CA ASN A 87 -5.09 -18.60 -12.15
C ASN A 87 -3.89 -19.22 -11.42
N ARG A 88 -2.67 -18.97 -11.89
CA ARG A 88 -1.42 -19.48 -11.29
C ARG A 88 -0.97 -18.58 -10.15
N PHE A 89 -1.80 -18.46 -9.11
CA PHE A 89 -1.66 -17.44 -8.06
C PHE A 89 -0.38 -17.58 -7.21
N ALA A 90 0.10 -18.80 -6.98
CA ALA A 90 1.36 -19.02 -6.28
C ALA A 90 2.56 -18.46 -7.07
N GLU A 91 2.58 -18.69 -8.39
CA GLU A 91 3.62 -18.17 -9.28
C GLU A 91 3.48 -16.67 -9.52
N LEU A 92 2.25 -16.17 -9.56
CA LEU A 92 1.96 -14.74 -9.59
C LEU A 92 2.55 -14.03 -8.36
N ALA A 93 2.37 -14.61 -7.17
CA ALA A 93 2.96 -14.07 -5.94
C ALA A 93 4.49 -14.14 -5.95
N ALA A 94 5.08 -15.22 -6.49
CA ALA A 94 6.53 -15.31 -6.66
C ALA A 94 7.07 -14.23 -7.62
N GLU A 95 6.38 -13.97 -8.72
CA GLU A 95 6.75 -12.92 -9.67
C GLU A 95 6.70 -11.53 -9.04
N PHE A 96 5.63 -11.21 -8.29
CA PHE A 96 5.56 -9.95 -7.54
C PHE A 96 6.61 -9.89 -6.44
N SER A 97 6.95 -11.00 -5.78
CA SER A 97 8.03 -11.03 -4.78
C SER A 97 9.40 -10.68 -5.39
N ASN A 98 9.69 -11.19 -6.59
CA ASN A 98 10.91 -10.85 -7.33
C ASN A 98 10.93 -9.36 -7.68
N LEU A 99 9.82 -8.83 -8.20
CA LEU A 99 9.69 -7.40 -8.52
C LEU A 99 9.81 -6.52 -7.26
N SER A 100 9.14 -6.88 -6.16
CA SER A 100 9.26 -6.18 -4.87
C SER A 100 10.67 -6.23 -4.31
N SER A 101 11.48 -7.23 -4.65
CA SER A 101 12.90 -7.28 -4.25
C SER A 101 13.75 -6.30 -5.07
N ALA A 102 13.45 -6.11 -6.36
CA ALA A 102 14.13 -5.15 -7.23
C ALA A 102 13.69 -3.68 -7.01
N TYR A 103 12.45 -3.50 -6.55
CA TYR A 103 11.84 -2.19 -6.25
C TYR A 103 11.25 -2.25 -4.82
N PRO A 104 12.09 -2.24 -3.78
CA PRO A 104 11.61 -2.43 -2.42
C PRO A 104 10.85 -1.22 -1.90
N PHE A 105 9.65 -1.43 -1.34
CA PHE A 105 9.01 -0.39 -0.53
C PHE A 105 9.77 -0.22 0.78
N ARG A 106 10.48 0.90 0.93
CA ARG A 106 11.27 1.18 2.14
C ARG A 106 10.43 1.69 3.30
N GLY A 107 9.35 2.43 3.00
CA GLY A 107 8.50 3.03 4.02
C GLY A 107 9.25 4.01 4.93
N THR A 108 10.29 4.68 4.40
CA THR A 108 11.03 5.73 5.10
C THR A 108 10.06 6.79 5.62
N GLY A 109 10.21 7.22 6.86
CA GLY A 109 9.28 8.19 7.49
C GLY A 109 7.95 7.59 7.98
N ILE A 110 7.61 6.37 7.56
CA ILE A 110 6.36 5.69 7.96
C ILE A 110 6.64 4.54 8.94
N LEU A 111 7.50 3.59 8.57
CA LEU A 111 7.70 2.34 9.30
C LEU A 111 8.69 2.46 10.47
N SER A 112 9.60 3.44 10.42
CA SER A 112 10.69 3.60 11.37
C SER A 112 10.46 4.66 12.45
N VAL A 113 9.28 5.31 12.44
CA VAL A 113 9.02 6.47 13.31
C VAL A 113 8.31 6.04 14.58
N GLN A 114 8.86 6.44 15.73
CA GLN A 114 8.12 6.40 16.99
C GLN A 114 7.02 7.46 16.97
N VAL A 115 5.78 7.03 17.15
CA VAL A 115 4.60 7.91 17.13
C VAL A 115 4.24 8.30 18.56
N PRO A 116 4.39 9.58 18.96
CA PRO A 116 3.98 10.03 20.28
C PRO A 116 2.45 10.02 20.44
N PRO A 117 1.91 9.92 21.68
CA PRO A 117 0.48 9.84 21.94
C PRO A 117 -0.37 10.96 21.30
N GLU A 118 0.15 12.19 21.24
CA GLU A 118 -0.56 13.31 20.61
C GLU A 118 -0.79 13.11 19.11
N ARG A 119 0.13 12.43 18.41
CA ARG A 119 -0.06 12.09 16.99
C ARG A 119 -1.10 11.00 16.81
N ILE A 120 -1.27 10.09 17.78
CA ILE A 120 -2.34 9.08 17.77
C ILE A 120 -3.72 9.76 17.88
N LYS A 121 -3.87 10.79 18.72
CA LYS A 121 -5.12 11.58 18.79
C LYS A 121 -5.44 12.25 17.45
N ASN A 122 -4.43 12.80 16.76
CA ASN A 122 -4.62 13.35 15.43
C ASN A 122 -5.04 12.27 14.42
N ALA A 123 -4.39 11.12 14.44
CA ALA A 123 -4.76 9.98 13.58
C ALA A 123 -6.21 9.52 13.81
N LEU A 124 -6.69 9.51 15.07
CA LEU A 124 -8.08 9.19 15.36
C LEU A 124 -9.05 10.20 14.73
N ARG A 125 -8.70 11.49 14.75
CA ARG A 125 -9.47 12.53 14.05
C ARG A 125 -9.46 12.31 12.54
N LEU A 126 -8.30 12.05 11.94
CA LEU A 126 -8.20 11.74 10.50
C LEU A 126 -9.06 10.53 10.13
N HIS A 127 -9.00 9.45 10.91
CA HIS A 127 -9.83 8.27 10.73
C HIS A 127 -11.32 8.63 10.77
N LYS A 128 -11.77 9.38 11.80
CA LYS A 128 -13.17 9.80 11.93
C LYS A 128 -13.63 10.66 10.76
N THR A 129 -12.79 11.54 10.24
CA THR A 129 -13.14 12.47 9.16
C THR A 129 -13.12 11.82 7.78
N PHE A 130 -12.11 11.00 7.49
CA PHE A 130 -11.82 10.56 6.12
C PHE A 130 -11.99 9.06 5.87
N CYS A 131 -12.01 8.22 6.92
CA CYS A 131 -11.97 6.76 6.76
C CYS A 131 -13.22 6.06 7.29
N SER A 132 -13.77 6.52 8.40
CA SER A 132 -14.84 5.87 9.18
C SER A 132 -16.07 5.53 8.34
N ALA A 133 -16.48 6.44 7.46
CA ALA A 133 -17.69 6.32 6.64
C ALA A 133 -17.71 5.05 5.79
N CYS A 134 -16.55 4.59 5.32
CA CYS A 134 -16.43 3.37 4.52
C CYS A 134 -15.98 2.17 5.35
N HIS A 135 -15.17 2.39 6.39
CA HIS A 135 -14.40 1.33 7.04
C HIS A 135 -14.93 0.88 8.40
N ASP A 136 -15.82 1.63 9.08
CA ASP A 136 -16.30 1.21 10.42
C ASP A 136 -17.39 0.15 10.35
N PHE A 137 -18.28 0.28 9.35
CA PHE A 137 -19.39 -0.64 9.09
C PHE A 137 -19.36 -1.09 7.63
N PRO A 138 -18.37 -1.91 7.23
CA PRO A 138 -18.16 -2.23 5.83
C PRO A 138 -19.26 -3.14 5.29
N PHE A 139 -19.73 -2.83 4.09
CA PHE A 139 -20.56 -3.75 3.33
C PHE A 139 -19.67 -4.83 2.70
N THR A 140 -19.68 -6.04 3.26
CA THR A 140 -18.77 -7.12 2.86
C THR A 140 -19.26 -7.93 1.65
N ASP A 141 -20.55 -7.87 1.32
CA ASP A 141 -21.13 -8.49 0.11
C ASP A 141 -20.99 -7.59 -1.12
N THR A 142 -19.78 -7.08 -1.34
CA THR A 142 -19.40 -6.37 -2.55
C THR A 142 -18.07 -6.90 -3.06
N GLU A 143 -17.74 -6.57 -4.31
CA GLU A 143 -16.57 -7.10 -5.01
C GLU A 143 -15.27 -6.61 -4.38
N ARG A 144 -15.26 -5.35 -3.94
CA ARG A 144 -14.12 -4.70 -3.30
C ARG A 144 -14.58 -4.07 -1.99
N PRO A 145 -14.78 -4.89 -0.95
CA PRO A 145 -15.26 -4.39 0.33
C PRO A 145 -14.21 -3.49 0.98
N ALA A 146 -14.67 -2.38 1.56
CA ALA A 146 -13.82 -1.48 2.34
C ALA A 146 -13.60 -2.04 3.76
N PHE A 147 -12.98 -3.21 3.87
CA PHE A 147 -12.77 -3.91 5.16
C PHE A 147 -12.27 -2.99 6.27
N ARG A 148 -12.64 -3.30 7.51
CA ARG A 148 -12.24 -2.51 8.69
C ARG A 148 -10.73 -2.34 8.74
N LEU A 149 -10.27 -1.10 8.83
CA LEU A 149 -8.84 -0.78 8.79
C LEU A 149 -8.10 -1.34 10.00
N TYR A 150 -8.72 -1.36 11.19
CA TYR A 150 -8.19 -1.99 12.39
C TYR A 150 -7.93 -3.49 12.20
N ASP A 151 -8.82 -4.20 11.50
CA ASP A 151 -8.67 -5.63 11.24
C ASP A 151 -7.60 -5.88 10.18
N GLN A 152 -7.63 -5.11 9.09
CA GLN A 152 -6.60 -5.18 8.04
C GLN A 152 -5.20 -4.91 8.60
N ALA A 153 -5.05 -3.92 9.47
CA ALA A 153 -3.75 -3.57 10.08
C ALA A 153 -3.19 -4.68 10.96
N LYS A 154 -4.03 -5.59 11.48
CA LYS A 154 -3.61 -6.75 12.29
C LYS A 154 -3.31 -7.97 11.44
N LEU A 155 -4.11 -8.20 10.40
CA LEU A 155 -3.96 -9.34 9.48
C LEU A 155 -2.78 -9.16 8.53
N GLN A 156 -2.46 -7.91 8.16
CA GLN A 156 -1.40 -7.59 7.21
C GLN A 156 -0.09 -7.28 7.92
N SER A 157 1.02 -7.50 7.21
CA SER A 157 2.30 -6.96 7.66
C SER A 157 2.22 -5.43 7.73
N ALA A 158 2.98 -4.82 8.66
CA ALA A 158 3.02 -3.36 8.77
C ALA A 158 3.45 -2.69 7.46
N ARG A 159 4.38 -3.33 6.74
CA ARG A 159 4.86 -2.88 5.42
C ARG A 159 3.77 -2.91 4.36
N GLU A 160 3.00 -4.00 4.27
CA GLU A 160 1.88 -4.10 3.33
C GLU A 160 0.79 -3.06 3.66
N PHE A 161 0.41 -2.93 4.93
CA PHE A 161 -0.61 -1.96 5.33
C PHE A 161 -0.15 -0.53 5.02
N ALA A 162 1.10 -0.18 5.35
CA ALA A 162 1.68 1.11 4.99
C ALA A 162 1.70 1.35 3.48
N ALA A 163 2.09 0.36 2.67
CA ALA A 163 2.06 0.48 1.21
C ALA A 163 0.65 0.77 0.68
N ARG A 164 -0.37 0.09 1.22
CA ARG A 164 -1.79 0.36 0.89
C ARG A 164 -2.23 1.76 1.30
N MET A 165 -1.73 2.29 2.42
CA MET A 165 -2.01 3.66 2.82
C MET A 165 -1.34 4.66 1.87
N VAL A 166 -0.13 4.36 1.37
CA VAL A 166 0.59 5.23 0.44
C VAL A 166 -0.10 5.31 -0.93
N THR A 167 -0.56 4.20 -1.50
CA THR A 167 -1.13 4.17 -2.86
C THR A 167 -2.67 4.16 -2.91
N GLY A 168 -3.33 3.77 -1.83
CA GLY A 168 -4.77 3.49 -1.82
C GLY A 168 -5.67 4.65 -1.38
N ILE A 169 -5.11 5.76 -0.88
CA ILE A 169 -5.87 6.92 -0.42
C ILE A 169 -5.96 7.91 -1.57
N ARG A 170 -7.19 8.14 -2.05
CA ARG A 170 -7.44 9.09 -3.13
C ARG A 170 -7.19 10.51 -2.65
N GLY A 171 -6.54 11.30 -3.51
CA GLY A 171 -6.44 12.74 -3.31
C GLY A 171 -7.78 13.45 -3.33
N ASP A 172 -7.74 14.71 -2.93
CA ASP A 172 -8.89 15.60 -2.90
C ASP A 172 -8.70 16.78 -3.88
N VAL A 173 -9.55 17.80 -3.77
CA VAL A 173 -9.45 19.00 -4.62
C VAL A 173 -8.13 19.77 -4.45
N SER A 174 -7.45 19.61 -3.32
CA SER A 174 -6.19 20.27 -2.99
C SER A 174 -4.97 19.46 -3.41
N THR A 175 -5.05 18.12 -3.39
CA THR A 175 -3.93 17.22 -3.75
C THR A 175 -4.09 16.53 -5.10
N GLY A 176 -5.24 16.68 -5.76
CA GLY A 176 -5.52 16.06 -7.06
C GLY A 176 -5.50 14.54 -6.97
N LEU A 177 -4.52 13.91 -7.62
CA LEU A 177 -4.32 12.46 -7.57
C LEU A 177 -3.35 12.02 -6.47
N ASP A 178 -2.71 12.96 -5.78
CA ASP A 178 -1.73 12.67 -4.74
C ASP A 178 -2.40 12.35 -3.41
N ASN A 179 -1.74 11.50 -2.62
CA ASN A 179 -2.19 11.15 -1.29
C ASN A 179 -2.33 12.41 -0.44
N PRO A 180 -3.49 12.65 0.20
CA PRO A 180 -3.71 13.85 0.99
C PRO A 180 -2.97 13.85 2.34
N PHE A 181 -2.41 12.71 2.75
CA PHE A 181 -1.75 12.57 4.05
C PHE A 181 -0.23 12.62 3.94
N THR A 182 0.41 13.24 4.93
CA THR A 182 1.87 13.22 5.06
C THR A 182 2.37 11.86 5.56
N ASP A 183 3.67 11.58 5.41
CA ASP A 183 4.27 10.35 5.93
C ASP A 183 4.09 10.23 7.45
N GLU A 184 4.17 11.33 8.21
CA GLU A 184 3.91 11.32 9.65
C GLU A 184 2.46 10.99 9.99
N GLU A 185 1.50 11.46 9.19
CA GLU A 185 0.08 11.14 9.36
C GLU A 185 -0.20 9.68 9.04
N ILE A 186 0.39 9.15 7.96
CA ILE A 186 0.32 7.72 7.62
C ILE A 186 0.96 6.87 8.73
N ALA A 187 2.11 7.28 9.26
CA ALA A 187 2.76 6.61 10.40
C ALA A 187 1.85 6.59 11.63
N ALA A 188 1.20 7.71 11.93
CA ALA A 188 0.29 7.83 13.07
C ALA A 188 -0.99 6.99 12.89
N LEU A 189 -1.55 6.93 11.68
CA LEU A 189 -2.67 6.05 11.34
C LEU A 189 -2.28 4.57 11.44
N LEU A 190 -1.11 4.19 10.92
CA LEU A 190 -0.57 2.84 11.08
C LEU A 190 -0.43 2.48 12.57
N ALA A 191 0.11 3.37 13.38
CA ALA A 191 0.22 3.17 14.83
C ALA A 191 -1.16 3.01 15.47
N LEU A 192 -2.10 3.93 15.21
CA LEU A 192 -3.48 3.86 15.72
C LEU A 192 -4.12 2.51 15.44
N TYR A 193 -4.13 2.06 14.19
CA TYR A 193 -4.83 0.83 13.80
C TYR A 193 -4.20 -0.44 14.37
N ARG A 194 -2.91 -0.40 14.71
CA ARG A 194 -2.17 -1.54 15.26
C ARG A 194 -2.13 -1.57 16.79
N THR A 195 -2.26 -0.43 17.46
CA THR A 195 -2.26 -0.35 18.93
C THR A 195 -3.65 -0.29 19.54
N ALA A 196 -4.66 0.17 18.80
CA ALA A 196 -6.02 0.06 19.24
C ALA A 196 -6.41 -1.44 19.30
N GLU A 197 -6.75 -1.90 20.51
CA GLU A 197 -7.60 -3.08 20.64
C GLU A 197 -8.82 -2.88 19.75
N SER A 198 -9.38 -3.96 19.18
CA SER A 198 -10.55 -3.90 18.29
C SER A 198 -11.84 -3.42 18.98
N THR A 199 -11.69 -2.75 20.13
CA THR A 199 -12.67 -2.45 21.16
C THR A 199 -13.11 -0.99 21.17
N ALA A 200 -13.19 -0.34 20.00
CA ALA A 200 -14.09 0.81 19.84
C ALA A 200 -15.59 0.40 19.83
N GLU A 201 -15.92 -0.72 20.49
CA GLU A 201 -17.28 -1.13 20.83
C GLU A 201 -17.65 -0.80 22.30
N ALA A 202 -16.73 -0.21 23.08
CA ALA A 202 -16.97 0.04 24.51
C ALA A 202 -17.35 1.48 24.90
N GLU A 203 -17.23 2.49 24.02
CA GLU A 203 -17.55 3.89 24.37
C GLU A 203 -18.79 4.47 23.67
N LEU A 204 -19.61 3.62 23.03
CA LEU A 204 -20.88 4.01 22.40
C LEU A 204 -22.07 3.13 22.84
N ARG A 205 -22.00 2.54 24.03
CA ARG A 205 -23.16 2.01 24.77
C ARG A 205 -23.35 2.77 26.06
#